data_AF-A0A1J3JV47-F1
#
_entry.id   AF-A0A1J3JV47-F1
#
_cell.length_a   1.000
_cell.length_b   1.000
_cell.length_c   1.000
_cell.angle_alpha   90.00
_cell.angle_beta   90.00
_cell.angle_gamma   90.00
#
_symmetry.space_group_name_H-M   'P 1'
#
loop_
_entity.id
_entity.type
_entity.pdbx_description
1 polymer ?
#
loop_
_entity_poly.entity_id
_entity_poly.type
_entity_poly.pdbx_seq_one_letter_code
_entity_poly.pdbx_strand_id
1 'polypeptide(L)'
;KNGVYQIGGKSAQWELVRTSLENFDTGIRDVHNLVLILQVQGSWADGREFTSRIEEALKKVEEKLRCARHVSELNGFVRDAMESNIEDLWKSLFDKETEEAWPLKVTREEILSDLFQPILSESWHGEIPTINYSYILGKDFAKQDLEEEAVRLGVEVSLYVAESMFLLCDDIHSMLRFCWNIWRDVKRDLKPGSPVGDRLLGVIHYVYTMHIKPKNGVYQ
;
A
#
# COMPACT_ATOMS: atom_id res chain seq x y z
N LYS A 1 -14.19 29.45 -12.87
CA LYS A 1 -14.67 30.44 -11.89
C LYS A 1 -15.36 29.70 -10.75
N ASN A 2 -14.92 29.98 -9.52
CA ASN A 2 -15.53 29.72 -8.21
C ASN A 2 -15.61 28.26 -7.72
N GLY A 3 -14.55 27.87 -7.02
CA GLY A 3 -14.59 26.89 -5.94
C GLY A 3 -13.51 27.28 -4.94
N VAL A 4 -13.85 28.16 -4.00
CA VAL A 4 -12.98 28.53 -2.88
C VAL A 4 -12.64 27.25 -2.12
N TYR A 5 -11.38 26.83 -2.15
CA TYR A 5 -10.88 25.72 -1.35
C TYR A 5 -11.09 26.07 0.13
N GLN A 6 -12.10 25.45 0.73
CA GLN A 6 -12.34 25.49 2.16
C GLN A 6 -11.24 24.65 2.83
N ILE A 7 -10.17 25.32 3.27
CA ILE A 7 -9.27 24.80 4.30
C ILE A 7 -10.14 24.64 5.56
N GLY A 8 -10.67 23.44 5.81
CA GLY A 8 -11.44 23.14 7.02
C GLY A 8 -12.76 22.39 6.87
N GLY A 9 -13.11 21.86 5.69
CA GLY A 9 -14.25 20.94 5.58
C GLY A 9 -13.87 19.53 6.03
N LYS A 10 -14.57 18.95 7.01
CA LYS A 10 -14.53 17.50 7.26
C LYS A 10 -15.00 16.79 5.98
N SER A 11 -14.07 16.34 5.14
CA SER A 11 -14.43 15.53 3.97
C SER A 11 -15.06 14.24 4.45
N ALA A 12 -16.30 13.97 4.03
CA ALA A 12 -16.98 12.72 4.35
C ALA A 12 -16.15 11.51 3.89
N GLN A 13 -15.43 11.65 2.77
CA GLN A 13 -14.49 10.65 2.25
C GLN A 13 -13.30 10.45 3.19
N TRP A 14 -12.72 11.54 3.72
CA TRP A 14 -11.65 11.45 4.71
C TRP A 14 -12.11 10.71 5.96
N GLU A 15 -13.32 10.97 6.47
CA GLU A 15 -13.83 10.25 7.65
C GLU A 15 -14.05 8.75 7.38
N LEU A 16 -14.52 8.38 6.17
CA LEU A 16 -14.64 6.97 5.77
C LEU A 16 -13.27 6.27 5.73
N VAL A 17 -12.28 6.89 5.10
CA VAL A 17 -10.92 6.33 5.03
C VAL A 17 -10.26 6.30 6.41
N ARG A 18 -10.39 7.38 7.19
CA ARG A 18 -9.83 7.49 8.55
C ARG A 18 -10.37 6.42 9.48
N THR A 19 -11.67 6.14 9.44
CA THR A 19 -12.26 5.08 10.27
C THR A 19 -11.85 3.68 9.81
N SER A 20 -11.30 3.52 8.61
CA SER A 20 -10.80 2.24 8.07
C SER A 20 -9.32 1.98 8.39
N LEU A 21 -8.58 2.98 8.89
CA LEU A 21 -7.13 2.88 9.14
C LEU A 21 -6.74 1.69 10.03
N GLU A 22 -7.45 1.45 11.12
CA GLU A 22 -7.13 0.30 12.01
C GLU A 22 -7.27 -1.07 11.32
N ASN A 23 -8.20 -1.18 10.37
CA ASN A 23 -8.35 -2.39 9.57
C ASN A 23 -7.22 -2.50 8.53
N PHE A 24 -6.81 -1.40 7.92
CA PHE A 24 -5.62 -1.38 7.05
C PHE A 24 -4.37 -1.81 7.81
N ASP A 25 -4.11 -1.21 8.97
CA ASP A 25 -2.96 -1.54 9.83
C ASP A 25 -2.95 -3.02 10.18
N THR A 26 -4.12 -3.57 10.52
CA THR A 26 -4.27 -5.01 10.81
C THR A 26 -3.98 -5.88 9.59
N GLY A 27 -4.57 -5.57 8.44
CA GLY A 27 -4.32 -6.32 7.20
C GLY A 27 -2.85 -6.29 6.79
N ILE A 28 -2.21 -5.12 6.80
CA ILE A 28 -0.80 -4.98 6.39
C ILE A 28 0.14 -5.70 7.36
N ARG A 29 -0.09 -5.55 8.67
CA ARG A 29 0.70 -6.25 9.69
C ARG A 29 0.57 -7.77 9.56
N ASP A 30 -0.63 -8.27 9.32
CA ASP A 30 -0.86 -9.71 9.23
C ASP A 30 -0.31 -10.28 7.91
N VAL A 31 -0.34 -9.53 6.80
CA VAL A 31 0.41 -9.89 5.57
C VAL A 31 1.91 -9.95 5.84
N HIS A 32 2.47 -9.00 6.58
CA HIS A 32 3.88 -9.06 6.97
C HIS A 32 4.21 -10.31 7.79
N ASN A 33 3.39 -10.64 8.78
CA ASN A 33 3.59 -11.83 9.60
C ASN A 33 3.48 -13.12 8.78
N LEU A 34 2.54 -13.18 7.83
CA LEU A 34 2.42 -14.29 6.89
C LEU A 34 3.71 -14.47 6.07
N VAL A 35 4.27 -13.38 5.54
CA VAL A 35 5.54 -13.39 4.81
C VAL A 35 6.72 -13.79 5.70
N LEU A 36 6.77 -13.33 6.96
CA LEU A 36 7.81 -13.75 7.91
C LEU A 36 7.76 -15.26 8.20
N ILE A 37 6.57 -15.84 8.35
CA ILE A 37 6.41 -17.28 8.57
C ILE A 37 6.95 -18.09 7.39
N LEU A 38 6.66 -17.64 6.16
CA LEU A 38 7.21 -18.23 4.94
C LEU A 38 8.74 -18.17 4.89
N GLN A 39 9.34 -17.12 5.47
CA GLN A 39 10.80 -16.93 5.52
C GLN A 39 11.48 -17.81 6.58
N VAL A 40 10.86 -18.00 7.75
CA VAL A 40 11.44 -18.74 8.89
C VAL A 40 11.12 -20.25 8.83
N GLN A 41 10.49 -20.73 7.74
CA GLN A 41 10.00 -22.12 7.60
C GLN A 41 8.97 -22.49 8.69
N GLY A 42 8.05 -21.56 9.00
CA GLY A 42 6.96 -21.82 9.93
C GLY A 42 5.88 -22.76 9.37
N SER A 43 4.97 -23.21 10.23
CA SER A 43 3.95 -24.20 9.84
C SER A 43 2.80 -23.57 9.06
N TRP A 44 2.17 -24.35 8.17
CA TRP A 44 0.98 -23.91 7.46
C TRP A 44 -0.21 -23.56 8.37
N ALA A 45 -0.32 -24.25 9.52
CA ALA A 45 -1.37 -23.98 10.49
C ALA A 45 -1.28 -22.56 11.05
N ASP A 46 -0.06 -22.06 11.26
CA ASP A 46 0.18 -20.69 11.72
C ASP A 46 -0.18 -19.66 10.63
N GLY A 47 0.07 -19.99 9.35
CA GLY A 47 -0.28 -19.12 8.21
C GLY A 47 -1.79 -18.91 8.02
N ARG A 48 -2.61 -19.95 8.25
CA ARG A 48 -4.08 -19.86 8.10
C ARG A 48 -4.73 -18.83 9.01
N GLU A 49 -4.24 -18.69 10.23
CA GLU A 49 -4.76 -17.68 11.17
C GLU A 49 -4.58 -16.27 10.61
N PHE A 50 -3.40 -15.98 10.04
CA PHE A 50 -3.13 -14.68 9.43
C PHE A 50 -4.00 -14.44 8.19
N THR A 51 -4.13 -15.42 7.29
CA THR A 51 -5.02 -15.32 6.12
C THR A 51 -6.44 -14.90 6.52
N SER A 52 -7.05 -15.60 7.48
CA SER A 52 -8.41 -15.28 7.93
C SER A 52 -8.53 -13.89 8.56
N ARG A 53 -7.52 -13.47 9.34
CA ARG A 53 -7.50 -12.12 9.95
C ARG A 53 -7.36 -11.03 8.90
N ILE A 54 -6.56 -11.27 7.85
CA ILE A 54 -6.42 -10.34 6.73
C ILE A 54 -7.75 -10.23 6.00
N GLU A 55 -8.38 -11.35 5.62
CA GLU A 55 -9.69 -11.36 4.96
C GLU A 55 -10.77 -10.64 5.78
N GLU A 56 -10.81 -10.85 7.10
CA GLU A 56 -11.75 -10.16 7.98
C GLU A 56 -11.49 -8.64 8.03
N ALA A 57 -10.21 -8.23 8.11
CA ALA A 57 -9.84 -6.82 8.09
C ALA A 57 -10.24 -6.16 6.76
N LEU A 58 -9.97 -6.82 5.64
CA LEU A 58 -10.29 -6.33 4.30
C LEU A 58 -11.79 -6.25 4.05
N LYS A 59 -12.56 -7.22 4.53
CA LYS A 59 -14.02 -7.15 4.51
C LYS A 59 -14.55 -5.91 5.24
N LYS A 60 -13.99 -5.57 6.41
CA LYS A 60 -14.37 -4.36 7.15
C LYS A 60 -13.96 -3.07 6.43
N VAL A 61 -12.87 -3.08 5.66
CA VAL A 61 -12.50 -1.97 4.78
C VAL A 61 -13.51 -1.85 3.64
N GLU A 62 -13.82 -2.95 2.96
CA GLU A 62 -14.79 -3.00 1.87
C GLU A 62 -16.16 -2.45 2.31
N GLU A 63 -16.67 -2.92 3.45
CA GLU A 63 -17.96 -2.48 4.00
C GLU A 63 -18.02 -0.97 4.23
N LYS A 64 -16.89 -0.35 4.62
CA LYS A 64 -16.77 1.10 4.84
C LYS A 64 -16.63 1.86 3.52
N LEU A 65 -15.86 1.37 2.57
CA LEU A 65 -15.60 2.06 1.29
C LEU A 65 -16.75 1.90 0.29
N ARG A 66 -17.54 0.82 0.38
CA ARG A 66 -18.62 0.49 -0.56
C ARG A 66 -19.59 1.63 -0.83
N CYS A 67 -19.92 2.45 0.17
CA CYS A 67 -20.86 3.58 -0.01
C CYS A 67 -20.30 4.70 -0.89
N ALA A 68 -18.97 4.79 -1.03
CA ALA A 68 -18.27 5.84 -1.77
C ALA A 68 -17.47 5.31 -2.97
N ARG A 69 -17.60 4.02 -3.32
CA ARG A 69 -16.93 3.40 -4.48
C ARG A 69 -17.19 4.13 -5.81
N HIS A 70 -18.42 4.60 -6.01
CA HIS A 70 -18.75 5.40 -7.20
C HIS A 70 -17.88 6.68 -7.32
N VAL A 71 -17.39 7.23 -6.21
CA VAL A 71 -16.51 8.40 -6.23
C VAL A 71 -15.10 8.03 -6.66
N SER A 72 -14.53 6.94 -6.15
CA SER A 72 -13.21 6.47 -6.61
C SER A 72 -13.25 6.10 -8.09
N GLU A 73 -14.32 5.47 -8.56
CA GLU A 73 -14.56 5.17 -9.99
C GLU A 73 -14.65 6.43 -10.85
N LEU A 74 -15.41 7.45 -10.41
CA LEU A 74 -15.46 8.76 -11.08
C LEU A 74 -14.08 9.44 -11.15
N ASN A 75 -13.27 9.24 -10.12
CA ASN A 75 -11.89 9.72 -10.06
C ASN A 75 -10.92 8.87 -10.91
N GLY A 76 -11.43 7.83 -11.58
CA GLY A 76 -10.71 7.01 -12.55
C GLY A 76 -10.09 5.74 -11.98
N PHE A 77 -10.53 5.29 -10.80
CA PHE A 77 -10.17 3.98 -10.28
C PHE A 77 -10.84 2.87 -11.11
N VAL A 78 -10.03 1.95 -11.63
CA VAL A 78 -10.49 0.76 -12.33
C VAL A 78 -9.78 -0.44 -11.71
N ARG A 79 -10.51 -1.20 -10.89
CA ARG A 79 -9.94 -2.25 -10.04
C ARG A 79 -9.12 -3.28 -10.83
N ASP A 80 -9.70 -3.88 -11.87
CA ASP A 80 -9.05 -4.95 -12.65
C ASP A 80 -7.78 -4.47 -13.36
N ALA A 81 -7.79 -3.23 -13.86
CA ALA A 81 -6.60 -2.63 -14.48
C ALA A 81 -5.51 -2.35 -13.45
N MET A 82 -5.88 -1.95 -12.24
CA MET A 82 -4.94 -1.74 -11.14
C MET A 82 -4.36 -3.06 -10.63
N GLU A 83 -5.18 -4.09 -10.54
CA GLU A 83 -4.84 -5.43 -10.04
C GLU A 83 -3.69 -6.03 -10.84
N SER A 84 -3.79 -6.04 -12.18
CA SER A 84 -2.72 -6.56 -13.03
C SER A 84 -1.38 -5.84 -12.84
N ASN A 85 -1.38 -4.53 -12.60
CA ASN A 85 -0.14 -3.77 -12.39
C ASN A 85 0.46 -4.02 -10.99
N ILE A 86 -0.39 -4.24 -9.99
CA ILE A 86 0.03 -4.49 -8.61
C ILE A 86 0.48 -5.94 -8.43
N GLU A 87 -0.13 -6.90 -9.14
CA GLU A 87 0.18 -8.33 -9.03
C GLU A 87 1.65 -8.63 -9.35
N ASP A 88 2.17 -8.05 -10.42
CA ASP A 88 3.58 -8.22 -10.81
C ASP A 88 4.54 -7.73 -9.72
N LEU A 89 4.21 -6.61 -9.06
CA LEU A 89 4.99 -6.07 -7.95
C LEU A 89 5.00 -7.03 -6.75
N TRP A 90 3.86 -7.65 -6.43
CA TRP A 90 3.80 -8.62 -5.33
C TRP A 90 4.46 -9.95 -5.66
N LYS A 91 4.37 -10.44 -6.91
CA LYS A 91 5.08 -11.67 -7.33
C LYS A 91 6.60 -11.55 -7.17
N SER A 92 7.16 -10.36 -7.44
CA SER A 92 8.59 -10.07 -7.20
C SER A 92 9.02 -10.14 -5.73
N LEU A 93 8.11 -10.35 -4.78
CA LEU A 93 8.44 -10.62 -3.38
C LEU A 93 9.12 -11.99 -3.20
N PHE A 94 8.75 -12.97 -4.03
CA PHE A 94 9.21 -14.36 -3.92
C PHE A 94 10.10 -14.79 -5.10
N ASP A 95 10.20 -13.96 -6.14
CA ASP A 95 11.03 -14.21 -7.31
C ASP A 95 12.16 -13.17 -7.44
N LYS A 96 13.40 -13.65 -7.32
CA LYS A 96 14.62 -12.84 -7.42
C LYS A 96 14.87 -12.29 -8.82
N GLU A 97 14.34 -12.92 -9.87
CA GLU A 97 14.52 -12.46 -11.25
C GLU A 97 13.62 -11.26 -11.57
N THR A 98 12.47 -11.12 -10.91
CA THR A 98 11.53 -10.01 -11.11
C THR A 98 11.80 -8.78 -10.24
N GLU A 99 12.69 -8.86 -9.24
CA GLU A 99 13.07 -7.70 -8.42
C GLU A 99 13.75 -6.59 -9.26
N GLU A 100 14.41 -6.96 -10.37
CA GLU A 100 15.02 -6.02 -11.33
C GLU A 100 14.03 -5.46 -12.38
N ALA A 101 12.80 -6.00 -12.46
CA ALA A 101 11.89 -5.79 -13.59
C ALA A 101 10.87 -4.65 -13.41
N TRP A 102 10.82 -3.99 -12.26
CA TRP A 102 9.90 -2.87 -12.07
C TRP A 102 10.42 -1.59 -12.78
N PRO A 103 9.56 -0.79 -13.46
CA PRO A 103 10.02 0.36 -14.25
C PRO A 103 10.54 1.53 -13.41
N LEU A 104 10.21 1.58 -12.11
CA LEU A 104 10.68 2.63 -11.22
C LEU A 104 11.98 2.17 -10.54
N LYS A 105 13.12 2.37 -11.22
CA LYS A 105 14.46 2.44 -10.60
C LYS A 105 14.56 3.70 -9.73
N VAL A 106 13.69 3.79 -8.73
CA VAL A 106 13.57 4.94 -7.83
C VAL A 106 13.88 4.42 -6.43
N THR A 107 14.85 5.06 -5.79
CA THR A 107 15.24 4.73 -4.43
C THR A 107 14.10 5.01 -3.46
N ARG A 108 14.08 4.30 -2.34
CA ARG A 108 13.09 4.52 -1.28
C ARG A 108 13.07 5.98 -0.83
N GLU A 109 14.24 6.61 -0.74
CA GLU A 109 14.41 8.01 -0.37
C GLU A 109 13.73 8.95 -1.37
N GLU A 110 13.89 8.69 -2.68
CA GLU A 110 13.25 9.45 -3.74
C GLU A 110 11.73 9.30 -3.70
N ILE A 111 11.21 8.09 -3.46
CA ILE A 111 9.76 7.86 -3.30
C ILE A 111 9.20 8.66 -2.12
N LEU A 112 9.83 8.55 -0.95
CA LEU A 112 9.38 9.25 0.26
C LEU A 112 9.45 10.76 0.08
N SER A 113 10.49 11.26 -0.59
CA SER A 113 10.62 12.67 -0.90
C SER A 113 9.52 13.12 -1.86
N ASP A 114 9.25 12.40 -2.94
CA ASP A 114 8.22 12.76 -3.92
C ASP A 114 6.81 12.75 -3.31
N LEU A 115 6.50 11.75 -2.47
CA LEU A 115 5.18 11.64 -1.83
C LEU A 115 4.99 12.64 -0.69
N PHE A 116 5.98 12.81 0.19
CA PHE A 116 5.74 13.41 1.50
C PHE A 116 6.39 14.78 1.73
N GLN A 117 7.29 15.25 0.85
CA GLN A 117 7.76 16.65 0.91
C GLN A 117 6.61 17.67 0.89
N PRO A 118 5.54 17.52 0.07
CA PRO A 118 4.45 18.50 0.03
C PRO A 118 3.70 18.69 1.37
N ILE A 119 3.77 17.72 2.28
CA ILE A 119 3.07 17.76 3.57
C ILE A 119 4.03 17.92 4.76
N LEU A 120 5.34 17.93 4.54
CA LEU A 120 6.35 18.00 5.59
C LEU A 120 7.21 19.25 5.39
N SER A 121 6.95 20.28 6.20
CA SER A 121 7.75 21.48 6.24
C SER A 121 9.16 21.16 6.80
N GLU A 122 10.11 20.97 5.88
CA GLU A 122 11.56 20.91 6.06
C GLU A 122 12.16 19.72 6.85
N SER A 123 13.15 19.10 6.21
CA SER A 123 14.14 18.12 6.72
C SER A 123 13.71 16.65 6.90
N TRP A 124 13.63 15.95 5.76
CA TRP A 124 13.82 14.51 5.72
C TRP A 124 15.31 14.15 5.63
N HIS A 125 15.98 14.08 6.77
CA HIS A 125 17.31 13.48 6.88
C HIS A 125 17.30 12.45 8.02
N GLY A 126 16.45 11.42 7.86
CA GLY A 126 16.58 10.21 8.66
C GLY A 126 17.50 9.26 7.91
N GLU A 127 18.67 8.93 8.46
CA GLU A 127 19.50 7.85 7.93
C GLU A 127 18.68 6.56 7.88
N ILE A 128 18.47 6.03 6.68
CA ILE A 128 17.85 4.73 6.46
C ILE A 128 18.99 3.74 6.26
N PRO A 129 19.07 2.67 7.06
CA PRO A 129 20.05 1.61 6.79
C PRO A 129 19.80 1.05 5.40
N THR A 130 20.80 1.09 4.54
CA THR A 130 20.80 0.37 3.26
C THR A 130 20.76 -1.11 3.60
N ILE A 131 19.64 -1.80 3.34
CA ILE A 131 19.55 -3.24 3.60
C ILE A 131 19.56 -4.00 2.28
N ASN A 132 20.61 -4.78 2.10
CA ASN A 132 20.81 -5.70 1.00
C ASN A 132 20.26 -7.06 1.44
N TYR A 133 19.12 -7.48 0.91
CA TYR A 133 18.54 -8.79 1.23
C TYR A 133 18.81 -9.79 0.10
N SER A 134 19.63 -10.80 0.39
CA SER A 134 19.68 -12.04 -0.39
C SER A 134 18.85 -13.09 0.34
N TYR A 135 17.63 -13.36 -0.12
CA TYR A 135 16.76 -14.40 0.44
C TYR A 135 16.83 -15.68 -0.40
N ILE A 136 17.23 -16.81 0.21
CA ILE A 136 17.21 -18.13 -0.45
C ILE A 136 16.02 -18.89 0.12
N LEU A 137 14.97 -19.04 -0.68
CA LEU A 137 13.84 -19.89 -0.35
C LEU A 137 14.12 -21.33 -0.80
N GLY A 138 14.00 -22.28 0.12
CA GLY A 138 13.82 -23.70 -0.21
C GLY A 138 12.38 -23.98 -0.66
N LYS A 139 12.21 -24.84 -1.67
CA LYS A 139 10.92 -25.22 -2.28
C LYS A 139 10.33 -26.46 -1.59
N ASP A 140 9.19 -26.30 -0.92
CA ASP A 140 8.27 -27.36 -0.52
C ASP A 140 6.87 -27.02 -1.06
N PHE A 141 6.08 -28.01 -1.52
CA PHE A 141 4.79 -27.76 -2.18
C PHE A 141 3.76 -27.03 -1.30
N ALA A 142 3.72 -27.31 0.02
CA ALA A 142 2.85 -26.59 0.95
C ALA A 142 3.25 -25.11 1.11
N LYS A 143 4.46 -24.74 0.72
CA LYS A 143 4.96 -23.38 0.83
C LYS A 143 4.50 -22.52 -0.34
N GLN A 144 4.41 -23.10 -1.54
CA GLN A 144 3.97 -22.40 -2.74
C GLN A 144 2.53 -21.90 -2.62
N ASP A 145 1.62 -22.72 -2.11
CA ASP A 145 0.22 -22.32 -1.90
C ASP A 145 0.11 -21.13 -0.91
N LEU A 146 0.99 -21.04 0.10
CA LEU A 146 1.04 -19.89 1.03
C LEU A 146 1.68 -18.65 0.38
N GLU A 147 2.65 -18.84 -0.49
CA GLU A 147 3.27 -17.74 -1.24
C GLU A 147 2.26 -17.10 -2.20
N GLU A 148 1.53 -17.91 -2.95
CA GLU A 148 0.43 -17.45 -3.82
C GLU A 148 -0.65 -16.74 -3.02
N GLU A 149 -1.01 -17.28 -1.85
CA GLU A 149 -1.96 -16.67 -0.93
C GLU A 149 -1.45 -15.34 -0.36
N ALA A 150 -0.17 -15.26 0.03
CA ALA A 150 0.45 -14.03 0.50
C ALA A 150 0.50 -12.95 -0.59
N VAL A 151 0.80 -13.33 -1.84
CA VAL A 151 0.73 -12.44 -3.00
C VAL A 151 -0.71 -11.95 -3.19
N ARG A 152 -1.70 -12.85 -3.24
CA ARG A 152 -3.11 -12.52 -3.42
C ARG A 152 -3.60 -11.52 -2.36
N LEU A 153 -3.32 -11.77 -1.09
CA LEU A 153 -3.72 -10.90 0.01
C LEU A 153 -2.97 -9.57 -0.01
N GLY A 154 -1.69 -9.57 -0.38
CA GLY A 154 -0.92 -8.35 -0.56
C GLY A 154 -1.48 -7.45 -1.67
N VAL A 155 -1.85 -8.05 -2.80
CA VAL A 155 -2.55 -7.38 -3.92
C VAL A 155 -3.87 -6.81 -3.44
N GLU A 156 -4.68 -7.57 -2.72
CA GLU A 156 -5.98 -7.13 -2.23
C GLU A 156 -5.87 -5.93 -1.27
N VAL A 157 -4.96 -5.97 -0.29
CA VAL A 157 -4.66 -4.82 0.58
C VAL A 157 -4.28 -3.59 -0.24
N SER A 158 -3.43 -3.79 -1.25
CA SER A 158 -2.92 -2.73 -2.11
C SER A 158 -4.02 -2.10 -2.98
N LEU A 159 -4.99 -2.89 -3.45
CA LEU A 159 -6.15 -2.41 -4.19
C LEU A 159 -7.04 -1.50 -3.34
N TYR A 160 -7.28 -1.83 -2.07
CA TYR A 160 -8.06 -0.96 -1.19
C TYR A 160 -7.30 0.31 -0.81
N VAL A 161 -5.97 0.26 -0.70
CA VAL A 161 -5.14 1.46 -0.53
C VAL A 161 -5.25 2.34 -1.78
N ALA A 162 -5.12 1.77 -2.98
CA ALA A 162 -5.29 2.50 -4.23
C ALA A 162 -6.70 3.10 -4.33
N GLU A 163 -7.76 2.34 -4.08
CA GLU A 163 -9.16 2.83 -4.06
C GLU A 163 -9.31 4.04 -3.12
N SER A 164 -8.71 3.96 -1.93
CA SER A 164 -8.71 5.07 -0.96
C SER A 164 -7.93 6.28 -1.44
N MET A 165 -6.84 6.10 -2.20
CA MET A 165 -6.10 7.21 -2.80
C MET A 165 -6.94 7.93 -3.87
N PHE A 166 -7.66 7.19 -4.72
CA PHE A 166 -8.59 7.76 -5.71
C PHE A 166 -9.81 8.41 -5.03
N LEU A 167 -10.28 7.83 -3.93
CA LEU A 167 -11.37 8.41 -3.16
C LEU A 167 -11.01 9.78 -2.55
N LEU A 168 -9.73 10.00 -2.24
CA LEU A 168 -9.23 11.23 -1.63
C LEU A 168 -8.53 12.18 -2.61
N CYS A 169 -8.39 11.83 -3.89
CA CYS A 169 -7.47 12.53 -4.79
C CYS A 169 -7.84 13.99 -5.11
N ASP A 170 -9.10 14.37 -4.88
CA ASP A 170 -9.60 15.75 -5.03
C ASP A 170 -9.01 16.70 -3.97
N ASP A 171 -8.60 16.15 -2.82
CA ASP A 171 -7.82 16.83 -1.79
C ASP A 171 -6.48 16.10 -1.62
N ILE A 172 -5.48 16.59 -2.36
CA ILE A 172 -4.13 16.03 -2.36
C ILE A 172 -3.54 15.96 -0.94
N HIS A 173 -3.84 16.89 -0.05
CA HIS A 173 -3.32 16.87 1.32
C HIS A 173 -3.95 15.74 2.13
N SER A 174 -5.26 15.51 2.01
CA SER A 174 -5.92 14.37 2.66
C SER A 174 -5.42 13.03 2.12
N MET A 175 -5.22 12.92 0.80
CA MET A 175 -4.67 11.71 0.18
C MET A 175 -3.24 11.42 0.64
N LEU A 176 -2.35 12.43 0.60
CA LEU A 176 -0.97 12.27 1.05
C LEU A 176 -0.89 11.99 2.56
N ARG A 177 -1.78 12.60 3.37
CA ARG A 177 -1.90 12.30 4.80
C ARG A 177 -2.37 10.87 5.06
N PHE A 178 -3.28 10.34 4.24
CA PHE A 178 -3.67 8.93 4.30
C PHE A 178 -2.47 8.02 4.03
N CYS A 179 -1.75 8.24 2.92
CA CYS A 179 -0.57 7.48 2.55
C CYS A 179 0.52 7.54 3.63
N TRP A 180 0.68 8.70 4.25
CA TRP A 180 1.59 8.92 5.36
C TRP A 180 1.24 8.09 6.60
N ASN A 181 -0.04 8.04 6.98
CA ASN A 181 -0.48 7.24 8.11
C ASN A 181 -0.18 5.75 7.87
N ILE A 182 -0.60 5.22 6.71
CA ILE A 182 -0.30 3.84 6.30
C ILE A 182 1.20 3.57 6.38
N TRP A 183 2.04 4.41 5.79
CA TRP A 183 3.49 4.23 5.81
C TRP A 183 4.10 4.29 7.22
N ARG A 184 3.66 5.24 8.04
CA ARG A 184 4.15 5.40 9.41
C ARG A 184 3.78 4.20 10.27
N ASP A 185 2.55 3.72 10.15
CA ASP A 185 2.04 2.60 10.96
C ASP A 185 2.72 1.29 10.52
N VAL A 186 2.98 1.12 9.21
CA VAL A 186 3.91 0.09 8.67
C VAL A 186 5.31 0.21 9.28
N LYS A 187 5.90 1.40 9.35
CA LYS A 187 7.24 1.59 9.94
C LYS A 187 7.28 1.32 11.46
N ARG A 188 6.19 1.62 12.17
CA ARG A 188 6.09 1.40 13.62
C ARG A 188 5.98 -0.09 13.93
N ASP A 189 5.17 -0.80 13.16
CA ASP A 189 4.80 -2.18 13.45
C ASP A 189 5.75 -3.20 12.79
N LEU A 190 6.48 -2.80 11.75
CA LEU A 190 7.40 -3.66 11.00
C LEU A 190 8.86 -3.30 11.25
N LYS A 191 9.76 -4.29 11.21
CA LYS A 191 11.22 -4.03 11.23
C LYS A 191 11.62 -3.16 10.02
N PRO A 192 12.61 -2.25 10.17
CA PRO A 192 13.21 -1.56 9.02
C PRO A 192 13.62 -2.56 7.94
N GLY A 193 13.25 -2.30 6.67
CA GLY A 193 13.48 -3.20 5.54
C GLY A 193 12.45 -4.33 5.39
N SER A 194 11.25 -4.16 5.94
CA SER A 194 10.14 -5.08 5.66
C SER A 194 9.81 -5.09 4.17
N PRO A 195 9.90 -6.25 3.48
CA PRO A 195 9.66 -6.30 2.04
C PRO A 195 8.20 -6.02 1.69
N VAL A 196 7.26 -6.35 2.60
CA VAL A 196 5.84 -5.94 2.50
C VAL A 196 5.67 -4.42 2.53
N GLY A 197 6.41 -3.74 3.41
CA GLY A 197 6.36 -2.29 3.51
C GLY A 197 6.91 -1.61 2.25
N ASP A 198 8.00 -2.12 1.69
CA ASP A 198 8.61 -1.57 0.48
C ASP A 198 7.73 -1.81 -0.76
N ARG A 199 7.07 -2.98 -0.89
CA ARG A 199 6.08 -3.22 -1.96
C ARG A 199 4.88 -2.29 -1.85
N LEU A 200 4.32 -2.12 -0.65
CA LEU A 200 3.20 -1.20 -0.46
C LEU A 200 3.58 0.25 -0.77
N LEU A 201 4.77 0.69 -0.36
CA LEU A 201 5.28 2.02 -0.69
C LEU A 201 5.44 2.18 -2.21
N GLY A 202 5.90 1.15 -2.91
CA GLY A 202 5.97 1.09 -4.37
C GLY A 202 4.60 1.25 -5.04
N VAL A 203 3.56 0.55 -4.54
CA VAL A 203 2.18 0.71 -5.02
C VAL A 203 1.70 2.16 -4.84
N ILE A 204 1.87 2.72 -3.64
CA ILE A 204 1.45 4.09 -3.34
C ILE A 204 2.15 5.07 -4.30
N HIS A 205 3.46 4.91 -4.51
CA HIS A 205 4.20 5.78 -5.43
C HIS A 205 3.74 5.64 -6.88
N TYR A 206 3.51 4.40 -7.34
CA TYR A 206 2.99 4.13 -8.68
C TYR A 206 1.63 4.79 -8.89
N VAL A 207 0.66 4.58 -7.98
CA VAL A 207 -0.68 5.16 -8.06
C VAL A 207 -0.61 6.69 -8.08
N TYR A 208 0.21 7.25 -7.18
CA TYR A 208 0.41 8.70 -7.12
C TYR A 208 0.97 9.24 -8.43
N THR A 209 2.10 8.71 -8.89
CA THR A 209 2.86 9.23 -10.03
C THR A 209 2.11 9.06 -11.35
N MET A 210 1.51 7.89 -11.57
CA MET A 210 0.93 7.54 -12.86
C MET A 210 -0.52 8.03 -13.00
N HIS A 211 -1.27 8.11 -11.91
CA HIS A 211 -2.72 8.34 -11.98
C HIS A 211 -3.20 9.62 -11.30
N ILE A 212 -2.53 10.09 -10.25
CA ILE A 212 -3.03 11.23 -9.45
C ILE A 212 -2.25 12.52 -9.73
N LYS A 213 -0.92 12.48 -9.63
CA LYS A 213 -0.02 13.63 -9.86
C LYS A 213 -0.27 14.33 -11.21
N PRO A 214 -0.47 13.62 -12.35
CA PRO A 214 -0.72 14.28 -13.63
C PRO A 214 -2.05 15.06 -13.66
N LYS A 215 -3.06 14.61 -12.90
CA LYS A 215 -4.36 15.29 -12.80
C LYS A 215 -4.31 16.54 -11.91
N ASN A 216 -3.41 16.53 -10.92
CA ASN A 216 -3.25 17.61 -9.95
C ASN A 216 -2.19 18.66 -10.35
N GLY A 217 -1.46 18.44 -11.45
CA GLY A 217 -0.46 19.37 -12.01
C GLY A 217 -1.00 20.68 -12.60
N VAL A 218 -2.29 20.98 -12.43
CA VAL A 218 -2.93 22.25 -12.85
C VAL A 218 -2.90 23.31 -11.74
N TYR A 219 -2.39 23.00 -10.55
CA TYR A 219 -2.12 24.00 -9.51
C TYR A 219 -0.70 24.58 -9.67
N GLN A 220 -0.59 25.55 -10.59
CA GLN A 220 0.42 26.62 -10.54
C GLN A 220 -0.28 27.94 -10.20
#